data_AF-A0A4P8XH82-F1
#
_entry.id   AF-A0A4P8XH82-F1
#
_cell.length_a   1.000
_cell.length_b   1.000
_cell.length_c   1.000
_cell.angle_alpha   90.00
_cell.angle_beta   90.00
_cell.angle_gamma   90.00
#
_symmetry.space_group_name_H-M   'P 1'
#
loop_
_entity.id
_entity.type
_entity.pdbx_description
1 polymer ?
#
loop_
_entity_poly.entity_id
_entity_poly.type
_entity_poly.pdbx_seq_one_letter_code
_entity_poly.pdbx_strand_id
1 'polypeptide(L)'
;MYHAYLPENHAHFVPEEQVMQEGIQSFTESNNRYSNGGRVKIEKTESLRPVNTPNWVNFKEAIGVDISNRFFKSYCFPVFTDKIRVFDADISISIYDQAFYDDFNAFDEEALNFDTGKSIEYWIKLYWDSMMTLQEYFLKRPYPKPEILVFESIPKEIIRVCEKNHDNMD
;
A
#
# COMPACT_ATOMS: atom_id res chain seq x y z
N MET A 1 9.21 -8.43 6.17
CA MET A 1 8.01 -7.74 5.65
C MET A 1 6.78 -8.45 6.17
N TYR A 2 5.69 -7.73 6.35
CA TYR A 2 4.45 -8.25 6.93
C TYR A 2 3.27 -7.89 6.05
N HIS A 3 2.36 -8.85 5.83
CA HIS A 3 1.08 -8.66 5.18
C HIS A 3 -0.04 -9.08 6.14
N ALA A 4 -1.20 -8.45 6.02
CA ALA A 4 -2.27 -8.55 6.99
C ALA A 4 -2.79 -10.00 7.04
N TYR A 5 -2.82 -10.56 8.25
CA TYR A 5 -3.65 -11.72 8.56
C TYR A 5 -4.90 -11.18 9.26
N LEU A 6 -6.03 -11.20 8.57
CA LEU A 6 -7.28 -10.64 9.07
C LEU A 6 -8.12 -11.73 9.75
N PRO A 7 -8.96 -11.40 10.75
CA PRO A 7 -9.85 -12.36 11.37
C PRO A 7 -11.00 -12.74 10.43
N GLU A 8 -11.60 -13.92 10.60
CA GLU A 8 -12.65 -14.48 9.73
C GLU A 8 -13.88 -13.57 9.58
N ASN A 9 -14.17 -12.74 10.58
CA ASN A 9 -15.28 -11.81 10.56
C ASN A 9 -14.97 -10.48 9.85
N HIS A 10 -13.74 -10.28 9.37
CA HIS A 10 -13.33 -9.08 8.65
C HIS A 10 -13.77 -9.18 7.19
N ALA A 11 -14.28 -8.08 6.62
CA ALA A 11 -14.77 -8.05 5.24
C ALA A 11 -13.74 -8.56 4.23
N HIS A 12 -12.46 -8.21 4.43
CA HIS A 12 -11.34 -8.61 3.56
C HIS A 12 -10.59 -9.87 4.01
N PHE A 13 -11.24 -10.75 4.76
CA PHE A 13 -10.63 -11.99 5.22
C PHE A 13 -10.21 -12.89 4.05
N VAL A 14 -9.03 -13.50 4.17
CA VAL A 14 -8.55 -14.53 3.24
C VAL A 14 -8.12 -15.74 4.05
N PRO A 15 -8.62 -16.95 3.75
CA PRO A 15 -8.21 -18.17 4.44
C PRO A 15 -6.69 -18.38 4.40
N GLU A 16 -6.12 -18.81 5.51
CA GLU A 16 -4.68 -19.13 5.60
C GLU A 16 -4.27 -20.17 4.56
N GLU A 17 -5.10 -21.20 4.36
CA GLU A 17 -4.85 -22.23 3.35
C GLU A 17 -4.70 -21.65 1.94
N GLN A 18 -5.54 -20.68 1.56
CA GLN A 18 -5.47 -20.05 0.25
C GLN A 18 -4.12 -19.31 0.09
N VAL A 19 -3.72 -18.51 1.08
CA VAL A 19 -2.45 -17.79 1.04
C VAL A 19 -1.26 -18.75 0.99
N MET A 20 -1.32 -19.87 1.71
CA MET A 20 -0.26 -20.88 1.71
C MET A 20 -0.23 -21.73 0.43
N GLN A 21 -1.30 -21.77 -0.35
CA GLN A 21 -1.37 -22.50 -1.63
C GLN A 21 -1.01 -21.64 -2.84
N GLU A 22 -1.38 -20.36 -2.81
CA GLU A 22 -1.33 -19.44 -3.97
C GLU A 22 -0.27 -18.32 -3.81
N GLY A 23 0.23 -18.11 -2.58
CA GLY A 23 0.99 -16.92 -2.23
C GLY A 23 0.09 -15.71 -1.98
N ILE A 24 0.69 -14.52 -1.92
CA ILE A 24 -0.07 -13.27 -1.87
C ILE A 24 0.01 -12.61 -3.25
N GLN A 25 -1.15 -12.31 -3.80
CA GLN A 25 -1.34 -11.76 -5.14
C GLN A 25 -1.98 -10.37 -5.04
N SER A 26 -1.92 -9.60 -6.11
CA SER A 26 -2.53 -8.25 -6.16
C SER A 26 -4.05 -8.26 -5.96
N PHE A 27 -4.70 -9.37 -6.31
CA PHE A 27 -6.13 -9.61 -6.20
C PHE A 27 -6.52 -10.36 -4.92
N THR A 28 -5.56 -10.72 -4.05
CA THR A 28 -5.87 -11.29 -2.74
C THR A 28 -6.63 -10.25 -1.92
N GLU A 29 -7.77 -10.63 -1.33
CA GLU A 29 -8.71 -9.67 -0.75
C GLU A 29 -8.11 -8.84 0.40
N SER A 30 -7.24 -9.45 1.21
CA SER A 30 -6.53 -8.77 2.30
C SER A 30 -5.68 -7.57 1.83
N ASN A 31 -5.34 -7.50 0.53
CA ASN A 31 -4.66 -6.35 -0.05
C ASN A 31 -5.51 -5.06 0.03
N ASN A 32 -6.84 -5.17 0.11
CA ASN A 32 -7.75 -4.03 0.27
C ASN A 32 -7.60 -3.32 1.64
N ARG A 33 -6.86 -3.92 2.59
CA ARG A 33 -6.50 -3.28 3.86
C ARG A 33 -5.44 -2.18 3.72
N TYR A 34 -4.70 -2.18 2.62
CA TYR A 34 -3.54 -1.31 2.41
C TYR A 34 -3.90 -0.11 1.54
N SER A 35 -3.26 1.02 1.82
CA SER A 35 -3.31 2.17 0.93
C SER A 35 -2.50 1.87 -0.34
N ASN A 36 -2.96 2.43 -1.45
CA ASN A 36 -2.27 2.43 -2.72
C ASN A 36 -2.68 3.71 -3.45
N GLY A 37 -2.03 4.82 -3.10
CA GLY A 37 -2.34 6.15 -3.64
C GLY A 37 -2.32 6.17 -5.18
N GLY A 38 -1.38 5.44 -5.78
CA GLY A 38 -1.26 5.33 -7.24
C GLY A 38 -2.46 4.69 -7.93
N ARG A 39 -3.25 3.85 -7.23
CA ARG A 39 -4.41 3.16 -7.80
C ARG A 39 -5.70 3.99 -7.77
N VAL A 40 -5.80 5.02 -6.93
CA VAL A 40 -7.06 5.77 -6.68
C VAL A 40 -7.62 6.41 -7.95
N LYS A 41 -6.79 7.10 -8.74
CA LYS A 41 -7.15 7.70 -10.03
C LYS A 41 -6.20 7.19 -11.12
N ILE A 42 -6.20 5.88 -11.33
CA ILE A 42 -5.19 5.17 -12.12
C ILE A 42 -4.91 5.79 -13.50
N GLU A 43 -5.93 6.26 -14.23
CA GLU A 43 -5.74 6.90 -15.55
C GLU A 43 -4.92 8.20 -15.45
N LYS A 44 -5.17 9.02 -14.42
CA LYS A 44 -4.39 10.23 -14.14
C LYS A 44 -3.00 9.87 -13.64
N THR A 45 -2.88 8.88 -12.75
CA THR A 45 -1.58 8.39 -12.25
C THR A 45 -0.68 7.96 -13.40
N GLU A 46 -1.23 7.19 -14.35
CA GLU A 46 -0.49 6.68 -15.50
C GLU A 46 -0.14 7.78 -16.51
N SER A 47 -1.04 8.74 -16.76
CA SER A 47 -0.73 9.87 -17.66
C SER A 47 0.33 10.82 -17.10
N LEU A 48 0.53 10.84 -15.78
CA LEU A 48 1.56 11.62 -15.08
C LEU A 48 2.82 10.82 -14.73
N ARG A 49 2.93 9.57 -15.19
CA ARG A 49 4.07 8.69 -14.92
C ARG A 49 5.38 9.33 -15.43
N PRO A 50 6.42 9.47 -14.58
CA PRO A 50 7.74 9.92 -15.01
C PRO A 50 8.34 8.99 -16.07
N VAL A 51 9.04 9.58 -17.06
CA VAL A 51 9.63 8.84 -18.21
C VAL A 51 10.59 7.73 -17.79
N ASN A 52 11.31 7.90 -16.68
CA ASN A 52 12.32 6.95 -16.20
C ASN A 52 11.77 5.94 -15.18
N THR A 53 10.45 5.91 -14.95
CA THR A 53 9.84 4.93 -14.05
C THR A 53 9.97 3.52 -14.65
N PRO A 54 10.47 2.52 -13.90
CA PRO A 54 10.56 1.16 -14.41
C PRO A 54 9.20 0.61 -14.84
N ASN A 55 9.14 -0.07 -15.99
CA ASN A 55 7.88 -0.58 -16.56
C ASN A 55 7.13 -1.56 -15.65
N TRP A 56 7.85 -2.26 -14.76
CA TRP A 56 7.23 -3.19 -13.81
C TRP A 56 6.50 -2.47 -12.66
N VAL A 57 6.68 -1.15 -12.48
CA VAL A 57 5.87 -0.38 -11.53
C VAL A 57 4.46 -0.27 -12.10
N ASN A 58 3.55 -1.07 -11.56
CA ASN A 58 2.15 -1.14 -11.95
C ASN A 58 1.25 -1.11 -10.71
N PHE A 59 0.61 0.02 -10.43
CA PHE A 59 -0.22 0.18 -9.25
C PHE A 59 -1.48 -0.71 -9.24
N LYS A 60 -1.89 -1.24 -10.39
CA LYS A 60 -2.98 -2.24 -10.45
C LYS A 60 -2.57 -3.59 -9.86
N GLU A 61 -1.27 -3.89 -9.86
CA GLU A 61 -0.69 -5.16 -9.44
C GLU A 61 0.12 -5.06 -8.13
N ALA A 62 0.15 -3.88 -7.52
CA ALA A 62 0.89 -3.65 -6.29
C ALA A 62 0.25 -4.37 -5.09
N ILE A 63 1.11 -4.93 -4.23
CA ILE A 63 0.75 -5.58 -2.97
C ILE A 63 1.24 -4.72 -1.81
N GLY A 64 0.33 -4.32 -0.94
CA GLY A 64 0.65 -3.55 0.26
C GLY A 64 1.26 -4.40 1.37
N VAL A 65 2.32 -3.89 2.00
CA VAL A 65 3.07 -4.59 3.04
C VAL A 65 3.56 -3.61 4.10
N ASP A 66 3.97 -4.12 5.26
CA ASP A 66 4.57 -3.37 6.35
C ASP A 66 6.01 -3.83 6.63
N ILE A 67 6.87 -2.90 7.09
CA ILE A 67 8.22 -3.24 7.61
C ILE A 67 8.15 -3.92 8.98
N SER A 68 7.17 -3.55 9.80
CA SER A 68 6.97 -4.08 11.15
C SER A 68 5.62 -4.77 11.30
N ASN A 69 5.55 -5.75 12.20
CA ASN A 69 4.29 -6.41 12.49
C ASN A 69 3.37 -5.47 13.30
N ARG A 70 2.29 -5.00 12.66
CA ARG A 70 1.27 -4.16 13.29
C ARG A 70 0.12 -4.96 13.91
N PHE A 71 0.06 -6.26 13.65
CA PHE A 71 -1.06 -7.12 14.02
C PHE A 71 -0.64 -8.19 15.05
N PHE A 72 -1.62 -8.78 15.72
CA PHE A 72 -1.38 -9.93 16.59
C PHE A 72 -0.87 -11.13 15.78
N LYS A 73 -1.47 -11.38 14.60
CA LYS A 73 -1.08 -12.39 13.63
C LYS A 73 -0.86 -11.70 12.27
N SER A 74 0.17 -12.09 11.53
CA SER A 74 0.48 -11.57 10.19
C SER A 74 1.08 -12.66 9.32
N TYR A 75 0.93 -12.53 8.01
CA TYR A 75 1.81 -13.22 7.06
C TYR A 75 3.14 -12.49 7.01
N CYS A 76 4.25 -13.20 7.15
CA CYS A 76 5.58 -12.64 7.18
C CYS A 76 6.52 -13.34 6.21
N PHE A 77 7.41 -12.57 5.60
CA PHE A 77 8.36 -13.04 4.59
C PHE A 77 9.59 -12.11 4.56
N PRO A 78 10.77 -12.62 4.15
CA PRO A 78 11.95 -11.79 3.96
C PRO A 78 11.76 -10.82 2.78
N VAL A 79 12.63 -9.81 2.68
CA VAL A 79 12.78 -9.07 1.42
C VAL A 79 13.34 -10.04 0.39
N PHE A 80 12.60 -10.28 -0.71
CA PHE A 80 12.94 -11.29 -1.72
C PHE A 80 13.14 -10.69 -3.13
N THR A 81 12.84 -9.41 -3.31
CA THR A 81 12.89 -8.71 -4.60
C THR A 81 13.31 -7.24 -4.41
N ASP A 82 13.86 -6.66 -5.48
CA ASP A 82 14.15 -5.23 -5.62
C ASP A 82 12.95 -4.42 -6.17
N LYS A 83 11.86 -5.09 -6.56
CA LYS A 83 10.58 -4.48 -7.01
C LYS A 83 9.70 -3.99 -5.87
N ILE A 84 10.34 -3.51 -4.81
CA ILE A 84 9.69 -2.88 -3.67
C ILE A 84 9.93 -1.38 -3.76
N ARG A 85 8.87 -0.59 -3.67
CA ARG A 85 8.97 0.87 -3.53
C ARG A 85 8.28 1.33 -2.27
N VAL A 86 8.83 2.41 -1.74
CA VAL A 86 8.29 3.13 -0.59
C VAL A 86 7.80 4.48 -1.08
N PHE A 87 6.62 4.86 -0.61
CA PHE A 87 5.97 6.14 -0.88
C PHE A 87 5.61 6.81 0.44
N ASP A 88 5.31 8.11 0.39
CA ASP A 88 4.80 8.84 1.54
C ASP A 88 3.29 8.59 1.71
N ALA A 89 2.89 7.92 2.79
CA ALA A 89 1.47 7.59 3.01
C ALA A 89 0.61 8.82 3.31
N ASP A 90 1.18 9.93 3.81
CA ASP A 90 0.41 11.16 4.03
C ASP A 90 0.00 11.79 2.68
N ILE A 91 0.82 11.60 1.63
CA ILE A 91 0.44 11.96 0.24
C ILE A 91 -0.64 11.02 -0.28
N SER A 92 -0.53 9.70 -0.04
CA SER A 92 -1.59 8.75 -0.40
C SER A 92 -2.93 9.19 0.17
N ILE A 93 -2.98 9.55 1.46
CA ILE A 93 -4.21 10.04 2.12
C ILE A 93 -4.75 11.28 1.39
N SER A 94 -3.88 12.24 1.07
CA SER A 94 -4.29 13.45 0.33
C SER A 94 -4.86 13.13 -1.07
N ILE A 95 -4.36 12.08 -1.73
CA ILE A 95 -4.94 11.59 -2.99
C ILE A 95 -6.35 11.03 -2.76
N TYR A 96 -6.57 10.22 -1.71
CA TYR A 96 -7.90 9.69 -1.38
C TYR A 96 -8.89 10.83 -1.07
N ASP A 97 -8.48 11.78 -0.22
CA ASP A 97 -9.33 12.91 0.19
C ASP A 97 -9.70 13.75 -1.03
N GLN A 98 -8.71 14.16 -1.84
CA GLN A 98 -8.99 14.97 -3.03
C GLN A 98 -9.82 14.21 -4.07
N ALA A 99 -9.60 12.90 -4.23
CA ALA A 99 -10.40 12.07 -5.13
C ALA A 99 -11.86 12.00 -4.67
N PHE A 100 -12.10 11.88 -3.37
CA PHE A 100 -13.44 11.89 -2.79
C PHE A 100 -14.10 13.26 -3.02
N TYR A 101 -13.41 14.35 -2.72
CA TYR A 101 -13.90 15.70 -3.00
C TYR A 101 -14.25 15.88 -4.48
N ASP A 102 -13.34 15.55 -5.41
CA ASP A 102 -13.54 15.73 -6.84
C ASP A 102 -14.78 14.97 -7.36
N ASP A 103 -15.05 13.78 -6.81
CA ASP A 103 -16.16 12.93 -7.24
C ASP A 103 -17.52 13.34 -6.64
N PHE A 104 -17.53 13.90 -5.43
CA PHE A 104 -18.76 14.04 -4.64
C PHE A 104 -19.11 15.48 -4.23
N ASN A 105 -18.23 16.48 -4.41
CA ASN A 105 -18.47 17.86 -3.96
C ASN A 105 -19.75 18.53 -4.49
N ALA A 106 -20.31 18.05 -5.60
CA ALA A 106 -21.53 18.58 -6.20
C ALA A 106 -22.82 18.02 -5.57
N PHE A 107 -22.73 16.91 -4.82
CA PHE A 107 -23.90 16.15 -4.36
C PHE A 107 -23.84 15.75 -2.88
N ASP A 108 -22.67 15.83 -2.25
CA ASP A 108 -22.44 15.49 -0.85
C ASP A 108 -21.70 16.65 -0.16
N GLU A 109 -22.37 17.30 0.80
CA GLU A 109 -21.77 18.39 1.59
C GLU A 109 -20.60 17.88 2.46
N GLU A 110 -20.62 16.60 2.86
CA GLU A 110 -19.53 15.99 3.63
C GLU A 110 -18.22 15.97 2.82
N ALA A 111 -18.31 15.87 1.48
CA ALA A 111 -17.17 15.88 0.59
C ALA A 111 -16.34 17.16 0.67
N LEU A 112 -16.95 18.30 1.05
CA LEU A 112 -16.23 19.56 1.26
C LEU A 112 -15.16 19.47 2.37
N ASN A 113 -15.32 18.56 3.33
CA ASN A 113 -14.33 18.33 4.40
C ASN A 113 -13.05 17.64 3.90
N PHE A 114 -13.09 17.09 2.67
CA PHE A 114 -11.99 16.38 2.04
C PHE A 114 -11.29 17.23 0.96
N ASP A 115 -11.69 18.49 0.79
CA ASP A 115 -10.96 19.43 -0.07
C ASP A 115 -9.57 19.69 0.50
N THR A 116 -8.54 19.23 -0.22
CA THR A 116 -7.15 19.43 0.18
C THR A 116 -6.61 20.80 -0.23
N GLY A 117 -7.39 21.59 -0.97
CA GLY A 117 -7.00 22.88 -1.56
C GLY A 117 -6.02 22.76 -2.73
N LYS A 118 -5.81 21.55 -3.27
CA LYS A 118 -4.92 21.24 -4.39
C LYS A 118 -5.61 20.31 -5.38
N SER A 119 -5.23 20.35 -6.64
CA SER A 119 -5.79 19.42 -7.62
C SER A 119 -5.25 18.00 -7.41
N ILE A 120 -6.00 17.01 -7.87
CA ILE A 120 -5.55 15.61 -7.82
C ILE A 120 -4.23 15.38 -8.58
N GLU A 121 -3.97 16.09 -9.69
CA GLU A 121 -2.70 16.01 -10.42
C GLU A 121 -1.51 16.51 -9.61
N TYR A 122 -1.70 17.50 -8.74
CA TYR A 122 -0.66 17.98 -7.85
C TYR A 122 -0.22 16.86 -6.89
N TRP A 123 -1.18 16.20 -6.24
CA TRP A 123 -0.87 15.11 -5.31
C TRP A 123 -0.28 13.89 -6.01
N ILE A 124 -0.79 13.52 -7.18
CA ILE A 124 -0.26 12.42 -7.97
C ILE A 124 1.21 12.67 -8.35
N LYS A 125 1.57 13.90 -8.75
CA LYS A 125 2.97 14.26 -9.05
C LYS A 125 3.85 14.12 -7.82
N LEU A 126 3.43 14.65 -6.68
CA LEU A 126 4.17 14.50 -5.42
C LEU A 126 4.31 13.04 -5.00
N TYR A 127 3.29 12.23 -5.23
CA TYR A 127 3.32 10.81 -4.93
C TYR A 127 4.35 10.08 -5.80
N TRP A 128 4.40 10.37 -7.11
CA TRP A 128 5.47 9.88 -7.99
C TRP A 128 6.85 10.34 -7.52
N ASP A 129 7.00 11.61 -7.14
CA ASP A 129 8.26 12.19 -6.66
C ASP A 129 8.70 11.60 -5.30
N SER A 130 7.75 11.08 -4.50
CA SER A 130 8.04 10.40 -3.23
C SER A 130 8.54 8.96 -3.39
N MET A 131 8.45 8.40 -4.61
CA MET A 131 8.86 7.03 -4.86
C MET A 131 10.36 6.84 -4.59
N MET A 132 10.70 5.95 -3.67
CA MET A 132 12.08 5.58 -3.37
C MET A 132 12.26 4.06 -3.21
N THR A 133 13.50 3.59 -3.31
CA THR A 133 13.80 2.18 -3.03
C THR A 133 13.70 1.88 -1.54
N LEU A 134 13.42 0.63 -1.19
CA LEU A 134 13.40 0.19 0.22
C LEU A 134 14.77 0.41 0.91
N GLN A 135 15.87 0.23 0.18
CA GLN A 135 17.22 0.47 0.71
C GLN A 135 17.45 1.95 1.06
N GLU A 136 17.12 2.86 0.14
CA GLU A 136 17.23 4.30 0.40
C GLU A 136 16.34 4.72 1.57
N TYR A 137 15.14 4.13 1.68
CA TYR A 137 14.24 4.39 2.79
C TYR A 137 14.86 3.96 4.12
N PHE A 138 15.47 2.78 4.20
CA PHE A 138 16.12 2.36 5.45
C PHE A 138 17.30 3.26 5.85
N LEU A 139 17.99 3.87 4.89
CA LEU A 139 19.09 4.80 5.14
C LEU A 139 18.62 6.19 5.61
N LYS A 140 17.56 6.73 4.99
CA LYS A 140 17.12 8.12 5.19
C LYS A 140 15.89 8.25 6.10
N ARG A 141 15.00 7.25 6.09
CA ARG A 141 13.69 7.21 6.76
C ARG A 141 12.91 8.53 6.69
N PRO A 142 12.70 9.10 5.48
CA PRO A 142 12.12 10.43 5.33
C PRO A 142 10.61 10.47 5.67
N TYR A 143 9.91 9.34 5.59
CA TYR A 143 8.47 9.25 5.79
C TYR A 143 8.16 8.61 7.15
N PRO A 144 7.54 9.33 8.10
CA PRO A 144 7.12 8.75 9.37
C PRO A 144 6.11 7.61 9.19
N LYS A 145 5.27 7.71 8.15
CA LYS A 145 4.30 6.69 7.73
C LYS A 145 4.60 6.28 6.29
N PRO A 146 5.42 5.23 6.06
CA PRO A 146 5.66 4.75 4.73
C PRO A 146 4.46 3.95 4.21
N GLU A 147 4.08 4.18 2.95
CA GLU A 147 3.31 3.20 2.17
C GLU A 147 4.31 2.33 1.41
N ILE A 148 4.21 1.00 1.56
CA ILE A 148 5.19 0.09 0.97
C ILE A 148 4.47 -0.88 0.06
N LEU A 149 4.89 -0.87 -1.20
CA LEU A 149 4.27 -1.64 -2.26
C LEU A 149 5.30 -2.58 -2.88
N VAL A 150 4.92 -3.86 -2.98
CA VAL A 150 5.64 -4.88 -3.75
C VAL A 150 4.96 -5.00 -5.10
N PHE A 151 5.70 -4.84 -6.19
CA PHE A 151 5.18 -4.88 -7.56
C PHE A 151 5.40 -6.24 -8.23
N GLU A 152 5.36 -7.30 -7.41
CA GLU A 152 5.30 -8.68 -7.86
C GLU A 152 4.68 -9.57 -6.79
N SER A 153 4.11 -10.69 -7.21
CA SER A 153 3.51 -11.68 -6.34
C SER A 153 4.48 -12.21 -5.29
N ILE A 154 4.00 -12.41 -4.07
CA ILE A 154 4.80 -12.96 -2.98
C ILE A 154 4.67 -14.49 -3.03
N PRO A 155 5.76 -15.24 -3.29
CA PRO A 155 5.70 -16.69 -3.40
C PRO A 155 5.31 -17.35 -2.08
N LYS A 156 4.47 -18.38 -2.14
CA LYS A 156 4.06 -19.14 -0.94
C LYS A 156 5.22 -19.76 -0.17
N GLU A 157 6.29 -20.13 -0.88
CA GLU A 157 7.45 -20.83 -0.33
C GLU A 157 8.21 -19.99 0.71
N ILE A 158 8.04 -18.67 0.67
CA ILE A 158 8.70 -17.74 1.58
C ILE A 158 7.76 -17.15 2.64
N ILE A 159 6.47 -17.45 2.57
CA ILE A 159 5.46 -16.96 3.52
C ILE A 159 5.44 -17.85 4.75
N ARG A 160 5.32 -17.22 5.91
CA ARG A 160 5.05 -17.86 7.19
C ARG A 160 3.99 -17.07 7.94
N VAL A 161 3.37 -17.69 8.93
CA VAL A 161 2.58 -16.98 9.93
C VAL A 161 3.53 -16.50 11.04
N CYS A 162 3.43 -15.22 11.37
CA CYS A 162 4.11 -14.62 12.52
C CYS A 162 3.08 -14.09 13.51
N GLU A 163 3.26 -14.43 14.78
CA GLU A 163 2.46 -13.93 15.89
C GLU A 163 3.31 -13.00 16.76
N LYS A 164 2.68 -11.94 17.29
CA LYS A 164 3.33 -11.05 18.25
C LYS A 164 3.11 -11.63 19.65
N ASN A 165 4.13 -12.23 20.23
CA ASN A 165 4.07 -12.73 21.61
C ASN A 165 3.74 -11.58 22.57
N HIS A 166 2.81 -11.81 23.49
CA HIS A 166 2.40 -10.84 24.52
C HIS A 166 3.47 -10.62 25.61
N ASP A 167 4.59 -11.35 25.59
CA ASP A 167 5.56 -11.43 26.70
C ASP A 167 6.61 -10.30 26.76
N ASN A 168 6.43 -9.19 26.03
CA ASN A 168 7.30 -8.01 26.16
C ASN A 168 6.46 -6.73 26.30
N MET A 169 5.53 -6.74 27.26
CA MET A 169 4.97 -5.54 27.87
C MET A 169 5.30 -5.55 29.36
N ASP A 170 6.57 -5.29 29.66
CA ASP A 170 7.04 -4.78 30.96
C ASP A 170 7.71 -3.41 30.71
#